data_AF-A0A0C3Q538-F1
#
_entry.id   AF-A0A0C3Q538-F1
#
_cell.length_a   1.000
_cell.length_b   1.000
_cell.length_c   1.000
_cell.angle_alpha   90.00
_cell.angle_beta   90.00
_cell.angle_gamma   90.00
#
_symmetry.space_group_name_H-M   'P 1'
#
loop_
_entity.id
_entity.type
_entity.pdbx_description
1 polymer ?
#
loop_
_entity_poly.entity_id
_entity_poly.type
_entity_poly.pdbx_seq_one_letter_code
_entity_poly.pdbx_strand_id
1 'polypeptide(L)'
;MVDDPSPLAPLRLPPLAQINDFWKRYDRLADIHDKKLTSNLNGNLDVLLIFAALFSAINTTFISITMPELSPNPSDETNTLLRLLVMKVDNTTLPPADLSTPFSPNSTSIAVNCLLYASLSCSLLAAVGAMMAKEWLQSFDRTGQTGPLDEQGRFRQRKFNGVEHWHLEAVIKFLPNLLLLSVILFFAGVCLFLFHIN
;
A
#
# COMPACT_ATOMS: atom_id res chain seq x y z
N MET A 1 8.90 -22.66 -69.47
CA MET A 1 10.15 -22.13 -68.93
C MET A 1 9.87 -21.88 -67.46
N VAL A 2 10.09 -22.91 -66.65
CA VAL A 2 9.72 -22.95 -65.22
C VAL A 2 11.02 -22.69 -64.47
N ASP A 3 11.10 -21.56 -63.78
CA ASP A 3 12.19 -21.24 -62.87
C ASP A 3 12.14 -22.21 -61.68
N ASP A 4 13.22 -22.97 -61.53
CA ASP A 4 13.45 -23.90 -60.42
C ASP A 4 13.95 -23.10 -59.20
N PRO A 5 13.29 -23.17 -58.03
CA PRO A 5 13.73 -22.47 -56.84
C PRO A 5 14.92 -23.20 -56.20
N SER A 6 16.06 -22.51 -56.11
CA SER A 6 17.26 -22.95 -55.40
C SER A 6 16.93 -23.51 -53.99
N PRO A 7 17.42 -24.70 -53.61
CA PRO A 7 17.15 -25.28 -52.30
C PRO A 7 17.84 -24.46 -51.20
N LEU A 8 17.04 -23.99 -50.23
CA LEU A 8 17.50 -23.31 -49.01
C LEU A 8 18.53 -24.20 -48.29
N ALA A 9 19.74 -23.66 -48.07
CA ALA A 9 20.80 -24.37 -47.37
C ALA A 9 20.36 -24.81 -45.96
N PRO A 10 20.71 -26.04 -45.52
CA PRO A 10 20.33 -26.53 -44.21
C PRO A 10 21.03 -25.70 -43.13
N LEU A 11 20.23 -25.17 -42.20
CA LEU A 11 20.68 -24.40 -41.04
C LEU A 11 21.66 -25.27 -40.22
N ARG A 12 22.97 -25.02 -40.36
CA ARG A 12 24.00 -25.74 -39.59
C ARG A 12 23.87 -25.35 -38.12
N LEU A 13 23.25 -26.23 -37.33
CA LEU A 13 23.16 -26.10 -35.88
C LEU A 13 24.58 -26.19 -35.27
N PRO A 14 24.98 -25.24 -34.41
CA PRO A 14 26.26 -25.27 -33.73
C PRO A 14 26.39 -26.52 -32.84
N PRO A 15 27.62 -27.01 -32.59
CA PRO A 15 27.85 -28.19 -31.76
C PRO A 15 27.24 -28.06 -30.35
N LEU A 16 26.65 -29.14 -29.83
CA LEU A 16 25.92 -29.17 -28.53
C LEU A 16 26.73 -28.61 -27.35
N ALA A 17 28.06 -28.75 -27.38
CA ALA A 17 28.96 -28.16 -26.40
C ALA A 17 28.90 -26.62 -26.38
N GLN A 18 28.82 -26.00 -27.56
CA GLN A 18 28.73 -24.55 -27.72
C GLN A 18 27.37 -24.01 -27.26
N ILE A 19 26.30 -24.80 -27.46
CA ILE A 19 24.95 -24.50 -26.96
C ILE A 19 24.93 -24.58 -25.42
N ASN A 20 25.52 -25.61 -24.82
CA ASN A 20 25.60 -25.73 -23.35
C ASN A 20 26.44 -24.60 -22.72
N ASP A 21 27.58 -24.26 -23.32
CA ASP A 21 28.41 -23.14 -22.86
C ASP A 21 27.72 -21.79 -23.03
N PHE A 22 26.93 -21.62 -24.11
CA PHE A 22 26.07 -20.46 -24.30
C PHE A 22 25.02 -20.36 -23.19
N TRP A 23 24.29 -21.45 -22.89
CA TRP A 23 23.30 -21.47 -21.81
C TRP A 23 23.91 -21.23 -20.44
N LYS A 24 25.07 -21.81 -20.14
CA LYS A 24 25.80 -21.55 -18.89
C LYS A 24 26.22 -20.09 -18.75
N ARG A 25 26.67 -19.46 -19.85
CA ARG A 25 27.03 -18.04 -19.85
C ARG A 25 25.79 -17.16 -19.71
N TYR A 26 24.70 -17.49 -20.41
CA TYR A 26 23.43 -16.79 -20.33
C TYR A 26 22.85 -16.85 -18.91
N ASP A 27 22.77 -18.03 -18.30
CA ASP A 27 22.18 -18.19 -16.96
C ASP A 27 23.03 -17.48 -15.89
N ARG A 28 24.36 -17.51 -16.01
CA ARG A 28 25.25 -16.72 -15.15
C ARG A 28 24.99 -15.21 -15.29
N LEU A 29 24.83 -14.72 -16.51
CA LEU A 29 24.62 -13.29 -16.76
C LEU A 29 23.23 -12.84 -16.28
N ALA A 30 22.21 -13.68 -16.49
CA ALA A 30 20.87 -13.47 -16.00
C ALA A 30 20.83 -13.45 -14.46
N ASP A 31 21.50 -14.39 -13.79
CA ASP A 31 21.56 -14.42 -12.32
C ASP A 31 22.20 -13.17 -11.72
N ILE A 32 23.28 -12.66 -12.32
CA ILE A 32 23.93 -11.42 -11.85
C ILE A 32 22.98 -10.24 -11.99
N HIS A 33 22.26 -10.15 -13.11
CA HIS A 33 21.32 -9.08 -13.38
C HIS A 33 20.10 -9.15 -12.45
N ASP A 34 19.48 -10.33 -12.34
CA ASP A 34 18.31 -10.59 -11.49
C ASP A 34 18.62 -10.34 -10.03
N LYS A 35 19.78 -10.79 -9.53
CA LYS A 35 20.21 -10.56 -8.15
C LYS A 35 20.43 -9.09 -7.84
N LYS A 36 21.01 -8.32 -8.77
CA LYS A 36 21.21 -6.87 -8.61
C LYS A 36 19.87 -6.12 -8.58
N LEU A 37 18.95 -6.45 -9.49
CA LEU A 37 17.61 -5.86 -9.53
C LEU A 37 16.82 -6.20 -8.25
N THR A 38 16.86 -7.46 -7.84
CA THR A 38 16.24 -7.98 -6.61
C THR A 38 16.77 -7.27 -5.37
N SER A 39 18.08 -7.10 -5.23
CA SER A 39 18.65 -6.41 -4.08
C SER A 39 18.22 -4.94 -4.00
N ASN A 40 18.13 -4.23 -5.14
CA ASN A 40 17.72 -2.83 -5.17
C ASN A 40 16.24 -2.67 -4.82
N LEU A 41 15.38 -3.47 -5.47
CA LEU A 41 13.94 -3.46 -5.21
C LEU A 41 13.64 -3.78 -3.75
N ASN A 42 14.31 -4.79 -3.17
CA ASN A 42 14.13 -5.14 -1.77
C ASN A 42 14.45 -3.97 -0.82
N GLY A 43 15.57 -3.27 -1.06
CA GLY A 43 15.95 -2.09 -0.28
C GLY A 43 14.93 -0.95 -0.39
N ASN A 44 14.41 -0.68 -1.59
CA ASN A 44 13.39 0.36 -1.78
C ASN A 44 12.07 0.01 -1.09
N LEU A 45 11.66 -1.27 -1.15
CA LEU A 45 10.46 -1.76 -0.46
C LEU A 45 10.60 -1.68 1.06
N ASP A 46 11.79 -1.98 1.61
CA ASP A 46 12.07 -1.84 3.04
C ASP A 46 11.93 -0.39 3.51
N VAL A 47 12.49 0.56 2.76
CA VAL A 47 12.33 1.99 3.05
C VAL A 47 10.85 2.40 3.02
N LEU A 48 10.10 1.94 2.02
CA LEU A 48 8.67 2.22 1.88
C LEU A 48 7.86 1.67 3.07
N LEU A 49 8.17 0.45 3.52
CA LEU A 49 7.53 -0.20 4.68
C LEU A 49 7.81 0.56 5.98
N ILE A 50 9.06 0.97 6.21
CA ILE A 50 9.42 1.78 7.37
C ILE A 50 8.66 3.09 7.36
N PHE A 51 8.61 3.76 6.21
CA PHE A 51 7.86 5.01 6.06
C PHE A 51 6.36 4.80 6.34
N ALA A 52 5.75 3.77 5.75
CA ALA A 52 4.34 3.44 5.96
C ALA A 52 4.01 3.16 7.43
N ALA A 53 4.89 2.45 8.15
CA ALA A 53 4.71 2.17 9.57
C ALA A 53 4.78 3.44 10.43
N LEU A 54 5.80 4.29 10.19
CA LEU A 54 5.95 5.56 10.90
C LEU A 54 4.78 6.50 10.63
N PHE A 55 4.38 6.63 9.37
CA PHE A 55 3.24 7.45 8.97
C PHE A 55 1.93 6.93 9.59
N SER A 56 1.72 5.61 9.62
CA SER A 56 0.56 4.99 10.28
C SER A 56 0.50 5.32 11.77
N ALA A 57 1.64 5.31 12.47
CA ALA A 57 1.70 5.68 13.87
C ALA A 57 1.30 7.15 14.10
N ILE A 58 1.88 8.06 13.33
CA ILE A 58 1.56 9.50 13.40
C ILE A 58 0.07 9.73 13.10
N ASN A 59 -0.44 9.14 12.01
CA ASN A 59 -1.84 9.29 11.62
C ASN A 59 -2.80 8.70 12.67
N THR A 60 -2.46 7.56 13.27
CA THR A 60 -3.25 6.96 14.36
C THR A 60 -3.31 7.86 15.59
N THR A 61 -2.20 8.54 15.93
CA THR A 61 -2.21 9.54 17.01
C THR A 61 -3.15 10.69 16.69
N PHE A 62 -3.13 11.22 15.46
CA PHE A 62 -4.07 12.26 15.05
C PHE A 62 -5.52 11.79 15.08
N ILE A 63 -5.81 10.59 14.58
CA ILE A 63 -7.15 9.99 14.67
C ILE A 63 -7.61 9.90 16.12
N SER A 64 -6.74 9.50 17.05
CA SER A 64 -7.08 9.46 18.48
C SER A 64 -7.42 10.83 19.07
N ILE A 65 -6.87 11.91 18.50
CA ILE A 65 -7.16 13.29 18.91
C ILE A 65 -8.48 13.77 18.29
N THR A 66 -8.79 13.39 17.05
CA THR A 66 -9.98 13.86 16.32
C THR A 66 -11.23 13.00 16.56
N MET A 67 -11.07 11.78 17.07
CA MET A 67 -12.18 10.86 17.31
C MET A 67 -13.16 11.32 18.42
N PRO A 68 -12.71 11.94 19.53
CA PRO A 68 -13.60 12.50 20.55
C PRO A 68 -14.58 13.55 20.00
N GLU A 69 -14.18 14.32 18.97
CA GLU A 69 -15.02 15.34 18.32
C GLU A 69 -16.28 14.76 17.62
N LEU A 70 -16.31 13.45 17.35
CA LEU A 70 -17.48 12.76 16.79
C LEU A 70 -18.38 12.15 17.87
N SER A 71 -18.00 12.24 19.14
CA SER A 71 -18.80 11.73 20.25
C SER A 71 -19.33 12.88 21.11
N PRO A 72 -20.52 12.73 21.73
CA PRO A 72 -21.02 13.72 22.68
C PRO A 72 -20.01 13.89 23.82
N ASN A 73 -19.55 15.13 24.05
CA ASN A 73 -18.66 15.40 25.17
C ASN A 73 -19.42 15.11 26.48
N PRO A 74 -18.91 14.22 27.35
CA PRO A 74 -19.56 13.93 28.63
C PRO A 74 -19.60 15.17 29.54
N SER A 75 -18.70 16.13 29.29
CA SER A 75 -18.67 17.45 29.93
C SER A 75 -19.85 18.33 29.54
N ASP A 76 -20.33 18.26 28.29
CA ASP A 76 -21.48 19.03 27.85
C ASP A 76 -22.77 18.49 28.50
N GLU A 77 -22.91 17.17 28.59
CA GLU A 77 -24.00 16.52 29.36
C GLU A 77 -23.94 16.87 30.86
N THR A 78 -22.76 16.92 31.46
CA THR A 78 -22.66 17.34 32.87
C THR A 78 -22.97 18.82 33.06
N ASN A 79 -22.57 19.68 32.12
CA ASN A 79 -22.87 21.11 32.15
C ASN A 79 -24.36 21.40 31.93
N THR A 80 -25.04 20.67 31.03
CA THR A 80 -26.50 20.77 30.85
C THR A 80 -27.24 20.32 32.10
N LEU A 81 -26.83 19.21 32.72
CA LEU A 81 -27.40 18.72 33.98
C LEU A 81 -27.15 19.69 35.14
N LEU A 82 -25.95 20.28 35.25
CA LEU A 82 -25.63 21.30 36.26
C LEU A 82 -26.47 22.57 36.06
N ARG A 83 -26.63 23.03 34.82
CA ARG A 83 -27.48 24.19 34.49
C ARG A 83 -28.95 23.93 34.87
N LEU A 84 -29.42 22.71 34.64
CA LEU A 84 -30.76 22.28 35.06
C LEU A 84 -30.92 22.28 36.59
N LEU A 85 -29.90 21.84 37.33
CA LEU A 85 -29.91 21.84 38.79
C LEU A 85 -29.95 23.27 39.35
N VAL A 86 -29.11 24.19 38.81
CA VAL A 86 -29.10 25.61 39.20
C VAL A 86 -30.44 26.29 38.88
N MET A 87 -31.03 26.06 37.71
CA MET A 87 -32.33 26.65 37.34
C MET A 87 -33.50 26.11 38.18
N LYS A 88 -33.46 24.84 38.58
CA LYS A 88 -34.46 24.24 39.47
C LYS A 88 -34.39 24.81 40.88
N VAL A 89 -33.20 25.21 41.34
CA VAL A 89 -32.99 25.92 42.60
C VAL A 89 -33.53 27.36 42.53
N ASP A 90 -33.42 28.02 41.37
CA ASP A 90 -33.93 29.40 41.13
C ASP A 90 -35.42 29.49 40.73
N ASN A 91 -36.20 28.39 40.86
CA ASN A 91 -37.64 28.31 40.59
C ASN A 91 -38.09 28.82 39.20
N THR A 92 -37.22 28.78 38.19
CA THR A 92 -37.54 29.20 36.82
C THR A 92 -37.83 27.96 35.96
N THR A 93 -39.10 27.68 35.67
CA THR A 93 -39.52 26.50 34.89
C THR A 93 -39.54 26.77 33.39
N LEU A 94 -38.51 26.32 32.65
CA LEU A 94 -38.60 26.13 31.20
C LEU A 94 -39.26 24.77 30.86
N PRO A 95 -40.00 24.65 29.74
CA PRO A 95 -40.59 23.39 29.30
C PRO A 95 -39.49 22.36 28.92
N PRO A 96 -39.75 21.05 29.10
CA PRO A 96 -38.75 19.99 28.97
C PRO A 96 -38.26 19.72 27.54
N ALA A 97 -38.74 20.47 26.54
CA ALA A 97 -38.44 20.24 25.12
C ALA A 97 -37.08 20.81 24.66
N ASP A 98 -36.48 21.74 25.41
CA ASP A 98 -35.20 22.38 25.04
C ASP A 98 -33.95 21.66 25.59
N LEU A 99 -34.13 20.53 26.30
CA LEU A 99 -33.09 19.93 27.15
C LEU A 99 -32.23 18.86 26.48
N SER A 100 -32.57 18.45 25.27
CA SER A 100 -31.80 17.44 24.53
C SER A 100 -31.75 17.84 23.07
N THR A 101 -30.92 18.84 22.74
CA THR A 101 -30.48 18.99 21.35
C THR A 101 -29.74 17.70 20.98
N PRO A 102 -30.23 16.89 20.03
CA PRO A 102 -29.53 15.69 19.64
C PRO A 102 -28.13 16.09 19.15
N PHE A 103 -27.11 15.44 19.71
CA PHE A 103 -25.73 15.67 19.29
C PHE A 103 -25.62 15.45 17.78
N SER A 104 -25.34 16.51 17.04
CA SER A 104 -25.11 16.47 15.61
C SER A 104 -23.64 16.82 15.37
N PRO A 105 -22.79 15.83 15.05
CA PRO A 105 -21.38 16.09 14.82
C PRO A 105 -21.22 17.03 13.62
N ASN A 106 -20.32 17.99 13.75
CA ASN A 106 -20.08 18.99 12.71
C ASN A 106 -19.61 18.30 11.42
N SER A 107 -20.12 18.74 10.27
CA SER A 107 -19.83 18.11 8.97
C SER A 107 -18.33 18.16 8.62
N THR A 108 -17.61 19.19 9.09
CA THR A 108 -16.15 19.30 8.95
C THR A 108 -15.41 18.25 9.78
N SER A 109 -15.83 17.98 11.02
CA SER A 109 -15.22 16.96 11.88
C SER A 109 -15.37 15.55 11.29
N ILE A 110 -16.52 15.26 10.67
CA ILE A 110 -16.74 14.01 9.91
C ILE A 110 -15.79 13.94 8.71
N ALA A 111 -15.70 15.02 7.92
CA ALA A 111 -14.82 15.07 6.75
C ALA A 111 -13.34 14.88 7.11
N VAL A 112 -12.87 15.52 8.19
CA VAL A 112 -11.52 15.35 8.73
C VAL A 112 -11.26 13.88 9.08
N ASN A 113 -12.14 13.26 9.87
CA ASN A 113 -11.95 11.86 10.26
C ASN A 113 -11.98 10.92 9.06
N CYS A 114 -12.89 11.13 8.10
CA CYS A 114 -12.90 10.37 6.85
C CYS A 114 -11.58 10.50 6.07
N LEU A 115 -11.00 11.70 5.96
CA LEU A 115 -9.71 11.93 5.29
C LEU A 115 -8.55 11.27 6.04
N LEU A 116 -8.54 11.31 7.37
CA LEU A 116 -7.53 10.66 8.20
C LEU A 116 -7.61 9.13 8.11
N TYR A 117 -8.81 8.53 8.15
CA TYR A 117 -8.97 7.10 7.92
C TYR A 117 -8.62 6.69 6.49
N ALA A 118 -9.03 7.47 5.49
CA ALA A 118 -8.69 7.21 4.08
C ALA A 118 -7.18 7.24 3.85
N SER A 119 -6.47 8.22 4.43
CA SER A 119 -5.01 8.26 4.38
C SER A 119 -4.39 7.05 5.07
N LEU A 120 -4.90 6.63 6.23
CA LEU A 120 -4.41 5.44 6.94
C LEU A 120 -4.57 4.17 6.09
N SER A 121 -5.77 3.94 5.56
CA SER A 121 -6.07 2.78 4.70
C SER A 121 -5.18 2.75 3.47
N CYS A 122 -4.98 3.90 2.84
CA CYS A 122 -4.07 4.06 1.70
C CYS A 122 -2.63 3.66 2.10
N SER A 123 -2.07 4.19 3.18
CA SER A 123 -0.75 3.79 3.65
C SER A 123 -0.65 2.28 3.94
N LEU A 124 -1.70 1.66 4.48
CA LEU A 124 -1.72 0.22 4.75
C LEU A 124 -1.78 -0.63 3.47
N LEU A 125 -2.56 -0.20 2.48
CA LEU A 125 -2.60 -0.81 1.14
C LEU A 125 -1.21 -0.78 0.50
N ALA A 126 -0.48 0.34 0.64
CA ALA A 126 0.92 0.43 0.21
C ALA A 126 1.82 -0.53 1.00
N ALA A 127 1.68 -0.64 2.32
CA ALA A 127 2.48 -1.59 3.10
C ALA A 127 2.24 -3.05 2.68
N VAL A 128 0.98 -3.45 2.47
CA VAL A 128 0.60 -4.80 2.02
C VAL A 128 1.15 -5.08 0.63
N GLY A 129 1.01 -4.14 -0.31
CA GLY A 129 1.59 -4.30 -1.64
C GLY A 129 3.12 -4.43 -1.59
N ALA A 130 3.79 -3.68 -0.69
CA ALA A 130 5.23 -3.75 -0.53
C ALA A 130 5.67 -5.11 0.02
N MET A 131 4.93 -5.66 0.98
CA MET A 131 5.16 -7.01 1.52
C MET A 131 4.95 -8.08 0.44
N MET A 132 3.88 -8.02 -0.35
CA MET A 132 3.67 -8.95 -1.47
C MET A 132 4.79 -8.88 -2.50
N ALA A 133 5.24 -7.67 -2.85
CA ALA A 133 6.37 -7.48 -3.76
C ALA A 133 7.66 -8.08 -3.18
N LYS A 134 7.87 -7.97 -1.86
CA LYS A 134 9.03 -8.53 -1.16
C LYS A 134 9.00 -10.05 -1.09
N GLU A 135 7.88 -10.65 -0.72
CA GLU A 135 7.70 -12.11 -0.72
C GLU A 135 7.93 -12.69 -2.12
N TRP A 136 7.40 -12.00 -3.13
CA TRP A 136 7.65 -12.35 -4.52
C TRP A 136 9.14 -12.32 -4.82
N LEU A 137 9.82 -11.22 -4.50
CA LEU A 137 11.24 -11.01 -4.77
C LEU A 137 12.14 -12.05 -4.09
N GLN A 138 11.84 -12.41 -2.85
CA GLN A 138 12.51 -13.50 -2.12
C GLN A 138 12.30 -14.85 -2.81
N SER A 139 11.15 -15.06 -3.43
CA SER A 139 10.92 -16.26 -4.22
C SER A 139 11.79 -16.33 -5.49
N PHE A 140 12.29 -15.21 -6.02
CA PHE A 140 13.25 -15.20 -7.15
C PHE A 140 14.68 -15.45 -6.69
N ASP A 141 14.98 -15.32 -5.41
CA ASP A 141 16.32 -15.57 -4.90
C ASP A 141 16.63 -17.07 -4.99
N ARG A 142 17.43 -17.44 -6.00
CA ARG A 142 17.84 -18.82 -6.34
C ARG A 142 18.89 -19.37 -5.37
N THR A 143 19.12 -18.75 -4.22
CA THR A 143 20.17 -19.13 -3.27
C THR A 143 19.86 -20.52 -2.67
N GLY A 144 20.26 -21.59 -3.37
CA GLY A 144 20.19 -22.98 -2.91
C GLY A 144 19.60 -24.03 -3.88
N GLN A 145 19.14 -23.67 -5.09
CA GLN A 145 18.54 -24.67 -6.00
C GLN A 145 19.58 -25.42 -6.85
N THR A 146 20.09 -26.53 -6.31
CA THR A 146 20.90 -27.53 -7.02
C THR A 146 19.98 -28.51 -7.77
N GLY A 147 19.43 -28.11 -8.91
CA GLY A 147 18.51 -28.95 -9.71
C GLY A 147 18.83 -28.93 -11.21
N PRO A 148 18.47 -29.98 -11.98
CA PRO A 148 18.77 -30.10 -13.40
C PRO A 148 18.15 -28.96 -14.24
N LEU A 149 18.87 -28.53 -15.28
CA LEU A 149 18.57 -27.37 -16.14
C LEU A 149 17.15 -27.37 -16.75
N ASP A 150 16.54 -28.54 -16.94
CA ASP A 150 15.22 -28.71 -17.58
C ASP A 150 14.04 -28.41 -16.62
N GLU A 151 14.17 -28.75 -15.34
CA GLU A 151 13.17 -28.42 -14.32
C GLU A 151 13.16 -26.92 -13.98
N GLN A 152 14.33 -26.27 -14.04
CA GLN A 152 14.45 -24.83 -13.84
C GLN A 152 13.73 -24.04 -14.94
N GLY A 153 13.72 -24.51 -16.20
CA GLY A 153 13.02 -23.87 -17.30
C GLY A 153 11.50 -23.90 -17.15
N ARG A 154 10.94 -25.06 -16.73
CA ARG A 154 9.50 -25.23 -16.53
C ARG A 154 8.98 -24.52 -15.27
N PHE A 155 9.80 -24.43 -14.22
CA PHE A 155 9.48 -23.65 -13.04
C PHE A 155 9.52 -22.14 -13.34
N ARG A 156 10.51 -21.67 -14.13
CA ARG A 156 10.54 -20.32 -14.70
C ARG A 156 9.24 -20.03 -15.46
N GLN A 157 8.82 -20.88 -16.40
CA GLN A 157 7.63 -20.64 -17.21
C GLN A 157 6.34 -20.56 -16.39
N ARG A 158 6.14 -21.43 -15.38
CA ARG A 158 4.93 -21.39 -14.54
C ARG A 158 4.90 -20.17 -13.62
N LYS A 159 6.06 -19.76 -13.12
CA LYS A 159 6.19 -18.59 -12.26
C LYS A 159 6.07 -17.29 -13.07
N PHE A 160 6.62 -17.26 -14.28
CA PHE A 160 6.46 -16.17 -15.25
C PHE A 160 5.02 -16.04 -15.74
N ASN A 161 4.33 -17.15 -15.98
CA ASN A 161 2.91 -17.15 -16.35
C ASN A 161 2.01 -16.72 -15.17
N GLY A 162 2.43 -16.97 -13.93
CA GLY A 162 1.81 -16.37 -12.74
C GLY A 162 2.05 -14.86 -12.63
N VAL A 163 3.21 -14.38 -13.09
CA VAL A 163 3.66 -12.96 -13.08
C VAL A 163 3.03 -12.13 -14.20
N GLU A 164 2.80 -12.70 -15.37
CA GLU A 164 2.10 -11.99 -16.44
C GLU A 164 0.60 -11.85 -16.13
N HIS A 165 0.05 -12.75 -15.30
CA HIS A 165 -1.33 -12.66 -14.81
C HIS A 165 -1.49 -11.74 -13.60
N TRP A 166 -0.51 -11.70 -12.69
CA TRP A 166 -0.49 -10.77 -11.57
C TRP A 166 0.35 -9.55 -11.94
N HIS A 167 -0.31 -8.42 -12.21
CA HIS A 167 0.20 -7.07 -12.50
C HIS A 167 1.25 -6.52 -11.49
N LEU A 168 2.31 -7.26 -11.17
CA LEU A 168 3.21 -7.00 -10.05
C LEU A 168 4.14 -5.82 -10.35
N GLU A 169 4.55 -5.64 -11.60
CA GLU A 169 5.19 -4.41 -12.05
C GLU A 169 4.29 -3.18 -11.87
N ALA A 170 2.98 -3.32 -12.13
CA ALA A 170 2.04 -2.23 -11.93
C ALA A 170 1.88 -1.93 -10.42
N VAL A 171 1.82 -2.96 -9.58
CA VAL A 171 1.77 -2.80 -8.10
C VAL A 171 3.02 -2.09 -7.59
N ILE A 172 4.23 -2.51 -7.98
CA ILE A 172 5.51 -1.88 -7.59
C ILE A 172 5.56 -0.41 -8.02
N LYS A 173 5.08 -0.07 -9.22
CA LYS A 173 5.00 1.32 -9.68
C LYS A 173 3.93 2.14 -8.95
N PHE A 174 2.84 1.50 -8.51
CA PHE A 174 1.72 2.18 -7.85
C PHE A 174 1.96 2.43 -6.36
N LEU A 175 2.74 1.56 -5.71
CA LEU A 175 3.10 1.59 -4.30
C LEU A 175 3.56 2.97 -3.77
N PRO A 176 4.59 3.62 -4.35
CA PRO A 176 5.02 4.94 -3.91
C PRO A 176 3.98 6.03 -4.14
N ASN A 177 3.22 5.94 -5.23
CA ASN A 177 2.17 6.91 -5.56
C ASN A 177 1.02 6.86 -4.56
N LEU A 178 0.65 5.66 -4.14
CA LEU A 178 -0.40 5.42 -3.16
C LEU A 178 0.02 5.95 -1.78
N LEU A 179 1.30 5.76 -1.41
CA LEU A 179 1.84 6.35 -0.19
C LEU A 179 1.89 7.90 -0.26
N LEU A 180 2.29 8.47 -1.39
CA LEU A 180 2.26 9.93 -1.58
C LEU A 180 0.82 10.48 -1.48
N LEU A 181 -0.15 9.82 -2.10
CA LEU A 181 -1.56 10.17 -2.02
C LEU A 181 -2.04 10.15 -0.56
N SER A 182 -1.63 9.15 0.21
CA SER A 182 -1.91 9.06 1.64
C SER A 182 -1.41 10.28 2.41
N VAL A 183 -0.17 10.72 2.16
CA VAL A 183 0.40 11.92 2.80
C VAL A 183 -0.37 13.18 2.42
N ILE A 184 -0.78 13.32 1.15
CA ILE A 184 -1.58 14.46 0.68
C ILE A 184 -2.95 14.50 1.38
N LEU A 185 -3.63 13.35 1.47
CA LEU A 185 -4.92 13.23 2.16
C LEU A 185 -4.80 13.57 3.64
N PHE A 186 -3.73 13.13 4.29
CA PHE A 186 -3.45 13.45 5.69
C PHE A 186 -3.23 14.95 5.90
N PHE A 187 -2.41 15.58 5.06
CA PHE A 187 -2.16 17.03 5.16
C PHE A 187 -3.44 17.84 4.94
N ALA A 188 -4.28 17.44 3.97
CA ALA A 188 -5.58 18.05 3.74
C ALA A 188 -6.50 17.91 4.97
N GLY A 189 -6.53 16.72 5.59
CA GLY A 189 -7.28 16.48 6.83
C GLY A 189 -6.80 17.36 7.99
N VAL A 190 -5.48 17.50 8.17
CA VAL A 190 -4.89 18.36 9.22
C VAL A 190 -5.18 19.83 8.97
N CYS A 191 -5.10 20.31 7.72
CA CYS A 191 -5.47 21.69 7.40
C CYS A 191 -6.93 21.99 7.74
N LEU A 192 -7.86 21.10 7.36
CA LEU A 192 -9.27 21.24 7.68
C LEU A 192 -9.53 21.21 9.19
N PHE A 193 -8.83 20.34 9.92
CA PHE A 193 -8.89 20.28 11.38
C PHE A 193 -8.44 21.61 12.00
N LEU A 194 -7.33 22.16 11.55
CA LEU A 194 -6.77 23.41 12.09
C LEU A 194 -7.64 24.63 11.77
N PHE A 195 -8.26 24.67 10.57
CA PHE A 195 -9.26 25.69 10.24
C PHE A 195 -10.55 25.56 11.05
N HIS A 196 -10.91 24.36 11.50
CA HIS A 196 -12.10 24.19 12.32
C HIS A 196 -11.89 24.69 13.75
N ILE A 197 -10.69 24.49 14.30
CA ILE A 197 -10.36 24.89 15.68
C ILE A 197 -10.17 26.41 15.83
N ASN A 198 -9.74 27.11 14.77
CA ASN A 198 -9.52 28.55 14.77
C ASN A 198 -10.78 29.35 14.42
#